data_AF-A0A967ZCG0-F1
#
_entry.id   AF-A0A967ZCG0-F1
#
_cell.length_a   1.000
_cell.length_b   1.000
_cell.length_c   1.000
_cell.angle_alpha   90.00
_cell.angle_beta   90.00
_cell.angle_gamma   90.00
#
_symmetry.space_group_name_H-M   'P 1'
#
loop_
_entity.id
_entity.type
_entity.pdbx_description
1 polymer ?
#
loop_
_entity_poly.entity_id
_entity_poly.type
_entity_poly.pdbx_seq_one_letter_code
_entity_poly.pdbx_strand_id
1 'polypeptide(L)'
;HPSTVSRVLNPETRSMVSEALAEEILRIAEELGYRRNPLASGLRTRKTFTVGIVIPDLTNPVFPPIVRSAEQTLDGAGYIAILADSGSRERREAEIIENMRTRDVDGLILATATRRDPVVDTCVEQGIPVVLVNRTVSRHHVPAVVND
;
A
#
# COMPACT_ATOMS: atom_id res chain seq x y z
N HIS A 1 21.97 1.68 -23.55
CA HIS A 1 20.85 0.72 -23.63
C HIS A 1 19.83 1.03 -22.53
N PRO A 2 18.51 1.01 -22.78
CA PRO A 2 17.49 1.35 -21.77
C PRO A 2 17.54 0.48 -20.50
N SER A 3 17.95 -0.78 -20.66
CA SER A 3 18.13 -1.74 -19.55
C SER A 3 19.23 -1.34 -18.56
N THR A 4 20.32 -0.74 -19.02
CA THR A 4 21.42 -0.26 -18.16
C THR A 4 20.97 0.91 -17.30
N VAL A 5 20.28 1.88 -17.92
CA VAL A 5 19.72 3.05 -17.22
C VAL A 5 18.72 2.60 -16.15
N SER A 6 17.82 1.66 -16.48
CA SER A 6 16.88 1.09 -15.52
C SER A 6 17.55 0.40 -14.33
N ARG A 7 18.69 -0.27 -14.54
CA ARG A 7 19.44 -0.95 -13.45
C ARG A 7 20.12 0.05 -12.51
N VAL A 8 20.72 1.11 -13.06
CA VAL A 8 21.36 2.16 -12.25
C VAL A 8 20.35 2.92 -11.39
N LEU A 9 19.18 3.21 -11.96
CA LEU A 9 18.11 3.94 -11.27
C LEU A 9 17.35 3.09 -10.24
N ASN A 10 17.61 1.78 -10.17
CA ASN A 10 17.03 0.90 -9.17
C ASN A 10 18.10 0.45 -8.15
N PRO A 11 18.02 0.89 -6.87
CA PRO A 11 19.04 0.61 -5.86
C PRO A 11 19.40 -0.88 -5.73
N GLU A 12 18.41 -1.78 -5.78
CA GLU A 12 18.61 -3.23 -5.66
C GLU A 12 19.46 -3.84 -6.79
N THR A 13 19.48 -3.18 -7.95
CA THR A 13 20.14 -3.68 -9.15
C THR A 13 21.36 -2.85 -9.56
N ARG A 14 21.62 -1.74 -8.84
CA ARG A 14 22.68 -0.79 -9.16
C ARG A 14 24.06 -1.44 -9.12
N SER A 15 24.27 -2.35 -8.18
CA SER A 15 25.51 -3.14 -8.04
C SER A 15 25.84 -4.03 -9.24
N MET A 16 24.89 -4.24 -10.17
CA MET A 16 25.15 -4.96 -11.42
C MET A 16 25.77 -4.09 -12.53
N VAL A 17 26.04 -2.81 -12.26
CA VAL A 17 26.64 -1.86 -13.19
C VAL A 17 27.92 -1.30 -12.55
N SER A 18 28.94 -0.98 -13.36
CA SER A 18 30.16 -0.38 -12.84
C SER A 18 29.87 0.97 -12.17
N GLU A 19 30.57 1.25 -11.07
CA GLU A 19 30.38 2.46 -10.26
C GLU A 19 30.49 3.73 -11.11
N ALA A 20 31.55 3.83 -11.93
CA ALA A 20 31.78 4.98 -12.80
C ALA A 20 30.61 5.27 -13.77
N LEU A 21 29.98 4.21 -14.31
CA LEU A 21 28.83 4.37 -15.21
C LEU A 21 27.55 4.67 -14.43
N ALA A 22 27.41 4.14 -13.22
CA ALA A 22 26.29 4.43 -12.34
C ALA A 22 26.29 5.91 -11.91
N GLU A 23 27.44 6.45 -11.51
CA GLU A 23 27.63 7.86 -11.16
C GLU A 23 27.29 8.79 -12.34
N GLU A 24 27.80 8.47 -13.53
CA GLU A 24 27.53 9.26 -14.74
C GLU A 24 26.03 9.32 -15.06
N ILE A 25 25.35 8.18 -15.02
CA ILE A 25 23.90 8.10 -15.30
C ILE A 25 23.08 8.82 -14.22
N LEU A 26 23.45 8.70 -12.93
CA LEU A 26 22.74 9.38 -11.84
C LEU A 26 22.85 10.90 -11.96
N ARG A 27 24.04 11.42 -12.29
CA ARG A 27 24.26 12.85 -12.53
C ARG A 27 23.41 13.37 -13.69
N ILE A 28 23.41 12.67 -14.82
CA ILE A 28 22.59 13.06 -15.99
C ILE A 28 21.09 13.00 -15.65
N ALA A 29 20.65 11.98 -14.91
CA ALA A 29 19.25 11.87 -14.48
C ALA A 29 18.83 13.05 -13.59
N GLU A 30 19.72 13.49 -12.69
CA GLU A 30 19.49 14.66 -11.83
C GLU A 30 19.43 15.97 -12.62
N GLU A 31 20.39 16.19 -13.55
CA GLU A 31 20.41 17.36 -14.44
C GLU A 31 19.14 17.46 -15.30
N LEU A 32 18.59 16.33 -15.73
CA LEU A 32 17.35 16.26 -16.51
C LEU A 32 16.08 16.35 -15.66
N GLY A 33 16.20 16.39 -14.32
CA GLY A 33 15.06 16.30 -13.41
C GLY A 33 14.29 14.98 -13.53
N TYR A 34 14.95 13.92 -14.02
CA TYR A 34 14.33 12.61 -14.18
C TYR A 34 14.00 12.03 -12.80
N ARG A 35 12.72 11.73 -12.59
CA ARG A 35 12.26 10.96 -11.44
C ARG A 35 11.72 9.63 -11.95
N ARG A 36 12.18 8.54 -11.34
CA ARG A 36 11.64 7.20 -11.61
C ARG A 36 10.14 7.24 -11.34
N ASN A 37 9.32 7.06 -12.37
CA ASN A 37 7.88 6.98 -12.21
C ASN A 37 7.53 5.63 -11.55
N PRO A 38 7.02 5.61 -10.30
CA PRO A 38 6.66 4.38 -9.62
C PRO A 38 5.63 3.57 -10.41
N LEU A 39 4.71 4.24 -11.12
CA LEU A 39 3.70 3.60 -11.97
C LEU A 39 4.33 2.86 -13.16
N ALA A 40 5.38 3.42 -13.77
CA ALA A 40 6.09 2.75 -14.87
C ALA A 40 6.89 1.52 -14.40
N SER A 41 7.44 1.55 -13.18
CA SER A 41 8.04 0.36 -12.55
C SER A 41 6.96 -0.66 -12.15
N GLY A 42 5.83 -0.15 -11.66
CA GLY A 42 4.66 -0.89 -11.20
C GLY A 42 3.94 -1.67 -12.29
N LEU A 43 3.86 -1.14 -13.51
CA LEU A 43 3.28 -1.85 -14.66
C LEU A 43 4.00 -3.17 -14.97
N ARG A 44 5.32 -3.23 -14.74
CA ARG A 44 6.11 -4.45 -14.94
C ARG A 44 5.93 -5.44 -13.78
N THR A 45 5.72 -4.95 -12.57
CA THR A 45 5.58 -5.76 -11.35
C THR A 45 4.13 -6.01 -10.93
N ARG A 46 3.14 -5.41 -11.61
CA ARG A 46 1.74 -5.23 -11.17
C ARG A 46 1.60 -4.79 -9.71
N LYS A 47 2.40 -3.80 -9.30
CA LYS A 47 2.34 -3.22 -7.95
C LYS A 47 2.28 -1.70 -8.02
N THR A 48 1.37 -1.09 -7.29
CA THR A 48 1.28 0.38 -7.15
C THR A 48 2.07 0.92 -5.97
N PHE A 49 2.62 0.04 -5.13
CA PHE A 49 3.26 0.38 -3.87
C PHE A 49 2.37 1.25 -2.99
N THR A 50 1.07 0.95 -2.98
CA THR A 50 0.06 1.70 -2.24
C THR A 50 -0.80 0.76 -1.42
N VAL A 51 -0.99 1.06 -0.13
CA VAL A 51 -1.88 0.31 0.78
C VAL A 51 -2.96 1.24 1.31
N GLY A 52 -4.22 0.78 1.27
CA GLY A 52 -5.34 1.48 1.88
C GLY A 52 -5.48 1.14 3.36
N ILE A 53 -5.74 2.15 4.20
CA ILE A 53 -6.06 1.97 5.62
C ILE A 53 -7.44 2.58 5.87
N VAL A 54 -8.39 1.77 6.34
CA VAL A 54 -9.76 2.22 6.63
C VAL A 54 -10.03 2.09 8.12
N ILE A 55 -10.40 3.21 8.74
CA ILE A 55 -10.69 3.32 10.16
C ILE A 55 -12.11 3.83 10.41
N PRO A 56 -12.72 3.50 11.57
CA PRO A 56 -14.10 3.92 11.86
C PRO A 56 -14.22 5.39 12.24
N ASP A 57 -13.19 5.95 12.88
CA ASP A 57 -13.17 7.33 13.38
C ASP A 57 -11.72 7.73 13.73
N LEU A 58 -11.17 8.74 13.05
CA LEU A 58 -9.81 9.25 13.32
C LEU A 58 -9.69 9.99 14.66
N THR A 59 -10.80 10.47 15.22
CA THR A 59 -10.83 11.17 16.51
C THR A 59 -10.72 10.21 17.69
N ASN A 60 -11.01 8.92 17.48
CA ASN A 60 -10.86 7.91 18.51
C ASN A 60 -9.36 7.63 18.75
N PRO A 61 -8.85 7.84 19.98
CA PRO A 61 -7.42 7.78 20.30
C PRO A 61 -6.78 6.39 20.13
N VAL A 62 -7.58 5.33 19.93
CA VAL A 62 -7.09 3.99 19.64
C VAL A 62 -6.40 3.92 18.26
N PHE A 63 -6.88 4.64 17.25
CA PHE A 63 -6.43 4.46 15.86
C PHE A 63 -5.19 5.27 15.46
N PRO A 64 -5.00 6.54 15.87
CA PRO A 64 -3.81 7.31 15.50
C PRO A 64 -2.46 6.58 15.75
N PRO A 65 -2.20 5.94 16.92
CA PRO A 65 -0.95 5.22 17.12
C PRO A 65 -0.81 3.98 16.21
N ILE A 66 -1.92 3.28 15.93
CA ILE A 66 -1.96 2.13 15.02
C ILE A 66 -1.62 2.57 13.60
N VAL A 67 -2.30 3.61 13.10
CA VAL A 67 -2.09 4.16 11.75
C VAL A 67 -0.65 4.63 11.58
N ARG A 68 -0.11 5.34 12.59
CA ARG A 68 1.28 5.79 12.58
C ARG A 68 2.27 4.62 12.48
N SER A 69 2.07 3.58 13.27
CA SER A 69 2.96 2.40 13.24
C SER A 69 2.87 1.64 11.91
N ALA A 70 1.66 1.53 11.35
CA ALA A 70 1.45 0.91 10.05
C ALA A 70 2.12 1.72 8.93
N GLU A 71 1.94 3.04 8.94
CA GLU A 71 2.55 3.96 7.97
C GLU A 71 4.08 3.89 8.00
N GLN A 72 4.71 3.93 9.18
CA GLN A 72 6.16 3.79 9.32
C GLN A 72 6.70 2.46 8.77
N THR A 73 5.94 1.38 8.97
CA THR A 73 6.31 0.05 8.46
C THR A 73 6.19 -0.02 6.94
N LEU A 74 5.13 0.57 6.39
CA LEU A 74 4.88 0.65 4.95
C LEU A 74 5.94 1.53 4.27
N ASP A 75 6.24 2.70 4.82
CA ASP A 75 7.27 3.62 4.30
C ASP A 75 8.64 2.95 4.23
N GLY A 76 9.03 2.23 5.29
CA GLY A 76 10.27 1.43 5.31
C GLY A 76 10.34 0.34 4.23
N ALA A 77 9.19 -0.10 3.71
CA ALA A 77 9.07 -1.05 2.60
C ALA A 77 8.83 -0.37 1.23
N GLY A 78 8.87 0.96 1.16
CA GLY A 78 8.63 1.74 -0.06
C GLY A 78 7.16 1.86 -0.47
N TYR A 79 6.24 1.59 0.46
CA TYR A 79 4.79 1.71 0.27
C TYR A 79 4.26 3.05 0.78
N ILE A 80 3.28 3.62 0.07
CA ILE A 80 2.49 4.76 0.52
C ILE A 80 1.18 4.28 1.14
N ALA A 81 0.81 4.84 2.29
CA ALA A 81 -0.48 4.60 2.93
C ALA A 81 -1.53 5.64 2.52
N ILE A 82 -2.72 5.19 2.09
CA ILE A 82 -3.90 6.04 1.90
C ILE A 82 -4.87 5.78 3.05
N LEU A 83 -5.02 6.78 3.93
CA LEU A 83 -5.94 6.70 5.06
C LEU A 83 -7.35 7.18 4.67
N ALA A 84 -8.38 6.43 5.08
CA ALA A 84 -9.76 6.83 4.98
C ALA A 84 -10.49 6.65 6.32
N ASP A 85 -11.19 7.71 6.72
CA ASP A 85 -12.12 7.70 7.85
C ASP A 85 -13.56 7.45 7.33
N SER A 86 -14.15 6.34 7.77
CA SER A 86 -15.50 5.93 7.38
C SER A 86 -16.61 6.61 8.21
N GLY A 87 -16.28 7.29 9.31
CA GLY A 87 -17.24 7.96 10.19
C GLY A 87 -18.35 7.04 10.72
N SER A 88 -18.01 5.75 10.96
CA SER A 88 -18.92 4.69 11.43
C SER A 88 -20.15 4.42 10.53
N ARG A 89 -20.08 4.73 9.23
CA ARG A 89 -21.19 4.51 8.28
C ARG A 89 -20.85 3.41 7.27
N GLU A 90 -21.53 2.27 7.36
CA GLU A 90 -21.31 1.10 6.49
C GLU A 90 -21.40 1.42 4.98
N ARG A 91 -22.39 2.22 4.55
CA ARG A 91 -22.51 2.63 3.13
C ARG A 91 -21.27 3.41 2.65
N ARG A 92 -20.65 4.20 3.53
CA ARG A 92 -19.45 4.97 3.20
C ARG A 92 -18.21 4.08 3.11
N GLU A 93 -18.17 3.00 3.87
CA GLU A 93 -17.05 2.05 3.86
C GLU A 93 -16.94 1.30 2.52
N ALA A 94 -18.06 0.78 2.00
CA ALA A 94 -18.07 0.12 0.70
C ALA A 94 -17.61 1.07 -0.42
N GLU A 95 -18.05 2.32 -0.40
CA GLU A 95 -17.62 3.35 -1.35
C GLU A 95 -16.13 3.68 -1.22
N ILE A 96 -15.61 3.80 0.00
CA ILE A 96 -14.19 4.03 0.26
C ILE A 96 -13.36 2.90 -0.37
N ILE A 97 -13.80 1.66 -0.18
CA ILE A 97 -13.01 0.49 -0.59
C ILE A 97 -13.07 0.31 -2.11
N GLU A 98 -14.22 0.56 -2.74
CA GLU A 98 -14.29 0.61 -4.20
C GLU A 98 -13.42 1.75 -4.77
N ASN A 99 -13.36 2.90 -4.11
CA ASN A 99 -12.45 3.99 -4.49
C ASN A 99 -10.96 3.63 -4.31
N MET A 100 -10.62 2.82 -3.31
CA MET A 100 -9.26 2.30 -3.16
C MET A 100 -8.95 1.26 -4.25
N ARG A 101 -9.91 0.39 -4.56
CA ARG A 101 -9.79 -0.63 -5.61
C ARG A 101 -9.58 -0.02 -6.99
N THR A 102 -10.36 1.01 -7.35
CA THR A 102 -10.20 1.74 -8.61
C THR A 102 -8.88 2.51 -8.73
N ARG A 103 -8.16 2.68 -7.62
CA ARG A 103 -6.80 3.25 -7.59
C ARG A 103 -5.71 2.17 -7.55
N ASP A 104 -6.08 0.91 -7.78
CA ASP A 104 -5.18 -0.25 -7.81
C ASP A 104 -4.33 -0.38 -6.54
N VAL A 105 -4.90 -0.16 -5.35
CA VAL A 105 -4.16 -0.43 -4.10
C VAL A 105 -3.72 -1.90 -4.04
N ASP A 106 -2.49 -2.13 -3.59
CA ASP A 106 -1.88 -3.46 -3.49
C ASP A 106 -2.44 -4.28 -2.31
N GLY A 107 -3.15 -3.63 -1.38
CA GLY A 107 -3.78 -4.27 -0.23
C GLY A 107 -4.51 -3.29 0.70
N LEU A 108 -5.22 -3.85 1.66
CA LEU A 108 -6.08 -3.12 2.61
C LEU A 108 -5.80 -3.51 4.06
N ILE A 109 -5.79 -2.51 4.94
CA ILE A 109 -5.83 -2.66 6.40
C ILE A 109 -7.17 -2.13 6.88
N LEU A 110 -8.00 -3.00 7.47
CA LEU A 110 -9.37 -2.66 7.87
C LEU A 110 -9.53 -2.75 9.39
N ALA A 111 -9.88 -1.62 10.02
CA ALA A 111 -10.25 -1.56 11.43
C ALA A 111 -11.77 -1.45 11.66
N THR A 112 -12.52 -1.50 10.57
CA THR A 112 -13.98 -1.32 10.49
C THR A 112 -14.74 -2.65 10.39
N ALA A 113 -14.05 -3.75 10.06
CA ALA A 113 -14.67 -5.02 9.73
C ALA A 113 -15.64 -5.55 10.80
N THR A 114 -16.78 -6.05 10.35
CA THR A 114 -17.80 -6.72 11.17
C THR A 114 -17.65 -8.25 11.11
N ARG A 115 -18.39 -9.00 11.94
CA ARG A 115 -18.29 -10.49 11.95
C ARG A 115 -18.67 -11.13 10.60
N ARG A 116 -19.57 -10.48 9.86
CA ARG A 116 -20.05 -10.86 8.53
C ARG A 116 -19.96 -9.63 7.65
N ASP A 117 -18.77 -9.42 7.10
CA ASP A 117 -18.47 -8.20 6.40
C ASP A 117 -18.43 -8.42 4.89
N PRO A 118 -19.39 -7.87 4.12
CA PRO A 118 -19.46 -8.07 2.68
C PRO A 118 -18.26 -7.49 1.94
N VAL A 119 -17.59 -6.50 2.53
CA VAL A 119 -16.37 -5.94 1.97
C VAL A 119 -15.23 -6.94 2.09
N VAL A 120 -15.06 -7.57 3.25
CA VAL A 120 -14.02 -8.58 3.45
C VAL A 120 -14.26 -9.77 2.53
N ASP A 121 -15.52 -10.21 2.40
CA ASP A 121 -15.92 -11.26 1.47
C ASP A 121 -15.49 -10.89 0.03
N THR A 122 -15.79 -9.66 -0.41
CA THR A 122 -15.42 -9.16 -1.75
C THR A 122 -13.90 -9.14 -1.94
N CYS A 123 -13.14 -8.67 -0.95
CA CYS A 123 -11.68 -8.63 -1.03
C CYS A 123 -11.08 -10.03 -1.20
N VAL A 124 -11.58 -11.00 -0.43
CA VAL A 124 -11.12 -12.40 -0.51
C VAL A 124 -11.49 -13.02 -1.85
N GLU A 125 -12.72 -12.84 -2.33
CA GLU A 125 -13.19 -13.37 -3.61
C GLU A 125 -12.41 -12.80 -4.81
N GLN A 126 -11.98 -11.54 -4.71
CA GLN A 126 -11.21 -10.86 -5.76
C GLN A 126 -9.69 -10.98 -5.59
N GLY A 127 -9.21 -11.67 -4.55
CA GLY A 127 -7.78 -11.86 -4.28
C GLY A 127 -7.05 -10.58 -3.86
N ILE A 128 -7.77 -9.59 -3.32
CA ILE A 128 -7.18 -8.37 -2.75
C ILE A 128 -6.62 -8.71 -1.36
N PRO A 129 -5.32 -8.53 -1.11
CA PRO A 129 -4.74 -8.76 0.21
C PRO A 129 -5.39 -7.86 1.25
N VAL A 130 -5.88 -8.46 2.34
CA VAL A 130 -6.56 -7.74 3.42
C VAL A 130 -6.07 -8.23 4.78
N VAL A 131 -5.84 -7.29 5.70
CA VAL A 131 -5.50 -7.55 7.11
C VAL A 131 -6.47 -6.78 8.00
N LEU A 132 -6.96 -7.45 9.05
CA LEU A 132 -7.89 -6.85 10.02
C LEU A 132 -7.14 -6.35 11.26
N VAL A 133 -7.60 -5.23 11.82
CA VAL A 133 -7.06 -4.67 13.06
C VAL A 133 -8.18 -4.43 14.06
N ASN A 134 -8.01 -4.93 15.28
CA ASN A 134 -9.01 -4.90 16.37
C ASN A 134 -10.36 -5.53 16.00
N ARG A 135 -10.41 -6.31 14.91
CA ARG A 135 -11.62 -6.92 14.33
C ARG A 135 -11.31 -8.32 13.82
N THR A 136 -12.35 -9.15 13.76
CA THR A 136 -12.30 -10.49 13.17
C THR A 136 -13.58 -10.78 12.39
N VAL A 137 -13.45 -11.59 11.36
CA VAL A 137 -14.56 -12.13 10.57
C VAL A 137 -14.78 -13.60 10.90
N SER A 138 -16.00 -14.07 10.74
CA SER A 138 -16.38 -15.47 11.02
C SER A 138 -16.29 -16.39 9.80
N ARG A 139 -16.37 -15.83 8.60
CA ARG A 139 -16.53 -16.58 7.34
C ARG A 139 -15.20 -16.94 6.67
N HIS A 140 -14.19 -16.09 6.81
CA HIS A 140 -12.91 -16.22 6.12
C HIS A 140 -11.76 -16.25 7.13
N HIS A 141 -10.69 -16.99 6.82
CA HIS A 141 -9.47 -16.94 7.59
C HIS A 141 -8.59 -15.80 7.06
N VAL A 142 -8.83 -14.60 7.58
CA VAL A 142 -8.09 -13.39 7.21
C VAL A 142 -7.08 -13.08 8.33
N PRO A 143 -5.83 -12.70 8.01
CA PRO A 143 -4.88 -12.25 9.02
C PRO A 143 -5.47 -11.11 9.84
N ALA A 144 -5.42 -11.24 11.16
CA ALA A 144 -5.99 -10.26 12.07
C ALA A 144 -5.03 -9.98 13.23
N VAL A 145 -4.90 -8.72 13.59
CA VAL A 145 -4.22 -8.28 14.82
C VAL A 145 -5.32 -7.83 15.78
N VAL A 146 -5.53 -8.60 16.85
CA VAL A 146 -6.49 -8.30 17.90
C VAL A 146 -5.78 -8.17 19.24
N ASN A 147 -6.33 -7.33 20.11
CA ASN A 147 -5.90 -7.27 21.50
C ASN A 147 -6.57 -8.41 22.27
N ASP A 148 -5.84 -9.04 23.19
CA ASP A 148 -6.35 -10.09 24.08
C ASP A 148 -7.37 -9.57 25.11
#